data_AF-A0A972GZZ7-F1
#
_entry.id   AF-A0A972GZZ7-F1
#
_cell.length_a   1.000
_cell.length_b   1.000
_cell.length_c   1.000
_cell.angle_alpha   90.00
_cell.angle_beta   90.00
_cell.angle_gamma   90.00
#
_symmetry.space_group_name_H-M   'P 1'
#
loop_
_entity.id
_entity.type
_entity.pdbx_description
1 polymer ?
#
loop_
_entity_poly.entity_id
_entity_poly.type
_entity_poly.pdbx_seq_one_letter_code
_entity_poly.pdbx_strand_id
1 'polypeptide(L)'
;MLYKKAVLVLAAVIVLAGGIVTGRELFILNSGKDQQISSDNISKEAAPVSASAKPPSTIPIKGLADLVKEYGDLPLADAHNHDAGGYAYMRMIETWKRTSVDRIILFGNVSDPSAVETDAIAWKAYEEYPALVIPFFSGINLKDASSLEVVKLNLEKGYFGIGEIAAASVNSPALRNVPWKTDHAMDGFLPQIYELAAQYKVPLLLHIDPPSGGPVYQLEEALEAYPDTQFIFAHANAYNSPDNIRQLLAKHPNLYADFFAGFTASNPESANKLEHFVPVMKEFPDRFMLSTDSGYGLKSEELAIEGMYRLIDELGDKALARKIAYDNLDALIKYQPATATQLEAIRNMKLAAGQTYDASGLTKVEAAKLLLKKVPK
;
A
#
# COMPACT_ATOMS: atom_id res chain seq x y z
N MET A 1 64.76 -12.94 -33.45
CA MET A 1 63.40 -12.36 -33.53
C MET A 1 62.56 -13.05 -32.45
N LEU A 2 62.30 -12.45 -31.29
CA LEU A 2 61.22 -11.49 -31.01
C LEU A 2 59.85 -12.13 -31.36
N TYR A 3 58.86 -12.36 -30.48
CA TYR A 3 58.49 -11.73 -29.20
C TYR A 3 57.56 -12.68 -28.41
N LYS A 4 57.69 -12.71 -27.07
CA LYS A 4 56.73 -13.30 -26.11
C LYS A 4 55.50 -12.39 -25.93
N LYS A 5 54.37 -12.93 -25.46
CA LYS A 5 53.58 -12.32 -24.36
C LYS A 5 52.50 -13.27 -23.83
N ALA A 6 52.67 -13.64 -22.56
CA ALA A 6 51.63 -14.17 -21.69
C ALA A 6 51.22 -13.03 -20.73
N VAL A 7 49.94 -12.94 -20.37
CA VAL A 7 49.44 -12.05 -19.32
C VAL A 7 48.64 -12.88 -18.33
N LEU A 8 49.11 -12.88 -17.08
CA LEU A 8 48.43 -13.39 -15.89
C LEU A 8 47.28 -12.45 -15.49
N VAL A 9 46.19 -13.06 -15.02
CA VAL A 9 45.12 -12.39 -14.26
C VAL A 9 45.51 -12.41 -12.78
N LEU A 10 45.52 -11.25 -12.12
CA LEU A 10 45.63 -11.12 -10.67
C LEU A 10 44.44 -10.34 -10.15
N ALA A 11 43.79 -10.90 -9.13
CA ALA A 11 42.71 -10.28 -8.37
C ALA A 11 43.21 -9.15 -7.48
N ALA A 12 42.39 -8.11 -7.28
CA ALA A 12 42.53 -7.18 -6.18
C ALA A 12 41.15 -6.75 -5.68
N VAL A 13 40.88 -7.10 -4.42
CA VAL A 13 39.79 -6.60 -3.59
C VAL A 13 40.24 -5.27 -3.00
N ILE A 14 39.39 -4.23 -3.10
CA ILE A 14 39.50 -3.02 -2.26
C ILE A 14 38.10 -2.68 -1.74
N VAL A 15 37.97 -2.79 -0.42
CA VAL A 15 36.92 -2.18 0.40
C VAL A 15 37.34 -0.75 0.69
N LEU A 16 36.45 0.23 0.50
CA LEU A 16 36.50 1.49 1.25
C LEU A 16 35.09 2.05 1.44
N ALA A 17 34.85 2.45 2.69
CA ALA A 17 33.60 2.92 3.26
C ALA A 17 33.46 4.45 3.20
N GLY A 18 32.22 4.92 3.34
CA GLY A 18 31.89 6.16 4.04
C GLY A 18 31.81 7.44 3.20
N GLY A 19 30.64 8.06 3.18
CA GLY A 19 30.47 9.41 2.63
C GLY A 19 29.01 9.87 2.61
N ILE A 20 28.47 10.21 3.78
CA ILE A 20 27.24 10.98 3.95
C ILE A 20 27.45 12.36 3.30
N VAL A 21 26.58 12.76 2.38
CA VAL A 21 26.53 14.15 1.87
C VAL A 21 25.19 14.75 2.25
N THR A 22 25.22 15.55 3.31
CA THR A 22 24.19 16.54 3.64
C THR A 22 24.38 17.77 2.75
N GLY A 23 23.46 18.00 1.82
CA GLY A 23 23.43 19.20 0.99
C GLY A 23 22.39 20.20 1.49
N ARG A 24 22.82 21.18 2.29
CA ARG A 24 22.06 22.40 2.58
C ARG A 24 23.03 23.58 2.47
N GLU A 25 22.52 24.69 1.94
CA GLU A 25 23.11 26.03 1.76
C GLU A 25 23.66 26.37 0.36
N LEU A 26 23.01 27.38 -0.24
CA LEU A 26 23.55 28.73 -0.52
C LEU A 26 23.18 29.22 -1.93
N PHE A 27 22.21 30.14 -2.02
CA PHE A 27 22.15 31.12 -3.11
C PHE A 27 21.83 32.48 -2.51
N ILE A 28 22.82 33.37 -2.55
CA ILE A 28 22.70 34.81 -2.26
C ILE A 28 22.74 35.57 -3.59
N LEU A 29 21.71 36.40 -3.76
CA LEU A 29 21.59 37.71 -4.42
C LEU A 29 22.33 37.97 -5.75
N ASN A 30 21.56 38.36 -6.77
CA ASN A 30 21.84 39.65 -7.41
C ASN A 30 20.55 40.41 -7.81
N SER A 31 20.74 41.72 -7.83
CA SER A 31 19.88 42.89 -7.71
C SER A 31 19.00 43.28 -8.91
N GLY A 32 17.91 44.00 -8.59
CA GLY A 32 17.65 45.32 -9.17
C GLY A 32 16.36 45.50 -9.99
N LYS A 33 15.33 46.13 -9.40
CA LYS A 33 14.88 47.51 -9.73
C LYS A 33 13.53 47.83 -9.08
N ASP A 34 13.49 49.03 -8.50
CA ASP A 34 12.35 49.72 -7.90
C ASP A 34 11.12 49.80 -8.80
N GLN A 35 9.94 49.67 -8.19
CA GLN A 35 8.83 50.58 -8.47
C GLN A 35 7.98 50.80 -7.21
N GLN A 36 8.03 52.04 -6.76
CA GLN A 36 7.29 52.64 -5.66
C GLN A 36 5.89 53.02 -6.17
N ILE A 37 4.83 52.45 -5.60
CA ILE A 37 3.45 52.96 -5.77
C ILE A 37 2.76 53.06 -4.41
N SER A 38 2.63 54.32 -3.98
CA SER A 38 1.51 54.96 -3.30
C SER A 38 0.54 54.09 -2.49
N SER A 39 0.56 54.32 -1.18
CA SER A 39 -0.57 54.08 -0.29
C SER A 39 -1.60 55.19 -0.49
N ASP A 40 -2.86 54.84 -0.73
CA ASP A 40 -4.02 55.60 -0.29
C ASP A 40 -5.33 54.83 -0.52
N ASN A 41 -6.21 54.93 0.49
CA ASN A 41 -7.64 54.62 0.52
C ASN A 41 -8.08 53.14 0.41
N ILE A 42 -8.60 52.62 1.52
CA ILE A 42 -10.05 52.61 1.79
C ILE A 42 -10.28 52.13 3.23
N SER A 43 -10.80 53.05 4.04
CA SER A 43 -11.52 52.78 5.27
C SER A 43 -12.88 52.16 4.95
N LYS A 44 -13.17 50.98 5.52
CA LYS A 44 -14.54 50.53 5.81
C LYS A 44 -14.56 49.70 7.08
N GLU A 45 -15.13 50.33 8.08
CA GLU A 45 -15.52 49.80 9.38
C GLU A 45 -16.59 48.71 9.19
N ALA A 46 -16.35 47.52 9.75
CA ALA A 46 -17.35 46.47 9.91
C ALA A 46 -17.33 46.00 11.38
N ALA A 47 -18.51 46.03 12.00
CA ALA A 47 -18.75 45.76 13.41
C ALA A 47 -18.29 44.35 13.86
N PRO A 48 -17.92 44.17 15.14
CA PRO A 48 -17.47 42.88 15.64
C PRO A 48 -18.65 41.92 15.80
N VAL A 49 -18.66 40.83 15.03
CA VAL A 49 -19.54 39.69 15.28
C VAL A 49 -18.92 38.90 16.44
N SER A 50 -19.57 38.92 17.61
CA SER A 50 -19.13 38.14 18.77
C SER A 50 -19.35 36.65 18.51
N ALA A 51 -18.31 35.96 18.06
CA ALA A 51 -18.27 34.51 18.07
C ALA A 51 -18.01 34.03 19.51
N SER A 52 -19.06 33.55 20.17
CA SER A 52 -18.95 32.74 21.39
C SER A 52 -18.28 31.41 21.04
N ALA A 53 -16.95 31.37 21.01
CA ALA A 53 -16.20 30.13 20.94
C ALA A 53 -16.36 29.36 22.26
N LYS A 54 -16.94 28.16 22.20
CA LYS A 54 -16.82 27.19 23.30
C LYS A 54 -15.33 26.91 23.54
N PRO A 55 -14.89 26.78 24.81
CA PRO A 55 -13.51 26.43 25.10
C PRO A 55 -13.17 25.05 24.51
N PRO A 56 -11.93 24.82 24.06
CA PRO A 56 -11.52 23.52 23.54
C PRO A 56 -11.69 22.44 24.61
N SER A 57 -12.30 21.33 24.21
CA SER A 57 -12.41 20.12 25.01
C SER A 57 -11.03 19.73 25.54
N THR A 58 -10.87 19.69 26.86
CA THR A 58 -9.61 19.38 27.56
C THR A 58 -9.34 17.87 27.66
N ILE A 59 -9.86 17.08 26.72
CA ILE A 59 -9.57 15.64 26.70
C ILE A 59 -8.12 15.47 26.23
N PRO A 60 -7.24 14.81 27.02
CA PRO A 60 -5.88 14.52 26.59
C PRO A 60 -5.90 13.74 25.27
N ILE A 61 -5.11 14.17 24.30
CA ILE A 61 -4.93 13.43 23.06
C ILE A 61 -4.29 12.08 23.42
N LYS A 62 -5.03 10.98 23.23
CA LYS A 62 -4.52 9.62 23.48
C LYS A 62 -3.27 9.39 22.63
N GLY A 63 -2.21 8.85 23.24
CA GLY A 63 -1.04 8.36 22.51
C GLY A 63 -1.25 6.92 22.02
N LEU A 64 -0.37 6.43 21.14
CA LEU A 64 -0.44 5.05 20.62
C LEU A 64 -0.63 3.98 21.72
N ALA A 65 0.10 4.08 22.83
CA ALA A 65 0.00 3.10 23.92
C ALA A 65 -1.40 3.05 24.56
N ASP A 66 -2.04 4.22 24.74
CA ASP A 66 -3.40 4.29 25.28
C ASP A 66 -4.43 3.75 24.29
N LEU A 67 -4.24 4.08 23.01
CA LEU A 67 -5.10 3.60 21.93
C LEU A 67 -5.01 2.07 21.76
N VAL A 68 -3.81 1.50 21.76
CA VAL A 68 -3.60 0.04 21.71
C VAL A 68 -4.22 -0.63 22.94
N LYS A 69 -4.14 -0.01 24.12
CA LYS A 69 -4.80 -0.54 25.32
C LYS A 69 -6.33 -0.58 25.19
N GLU A 70 -6.93 0.39 24.50
CA GLU A 70 -8.38 0.51 24.36
C GLU A 70 -8.97 -0.32 23.21
N TYR A 71 -8.22 -0.42 22.11
CA TYR A 71 -8.68 -1.00 20.84
C TYR A 71 -7.86 -2.18 20.33
N GLY A 72 -6.76 -2.56 20.98
CA GLY A 72 -5.93 -3.68 20.55
C GLY A 72 -6.59 -5.06 20.70
N ASP A 73 -7.84 -5.11 21.22
CA ASP A 73 -8.70 -6.29 21.16
C ASP A 73 -9.43 -6.45 19.82
N LEU A 74 -9.53 -5.36 19.03
CA LEU A 74 -10.01 -5.40 17.66
C LEU A 74 -8.88 -5.91 16.76
N PRO A 75 -9.17 -6.86 15.85
CA PRO A 75 -8.18 -7.27 14.89
C PRO A 75 -7.83 -6.09 13.98
N LEU A 76 -6.54 -5.94 13.67
CA LEU A 76 -6.02 -4.86 12.86
C LEU A 76 -5.12 -5.41 11.75
N ALA A 77 -5.43 -5.03 10.52
CA ALA A 77 -4.62 -5.35 9.36
C ALA A 77 -4.08 -4.07 8.71
N ASP A 78 -2.81 -4.09 8.35
CA ASP A 78 -2.18 -3.12 7.47
C ASP A 78 -2.30 -3.59 6.02
N ALA A 79 -3.13 -2.90 5.23
CA ALA A 79 -3.44 -3.25 3.85
C ALA A 79 -2.33 -2.87 2.84
N HIS A 80 -1.33 -2.08 3.24
CA HIS A 80 -0.32 -1.53 2.32
C HIS A 80 0.99 -1.28 3.06
N ASN A 81 1.99 -2.13 2.81
CA ASN A 81 3.28 -2.04 3.48
C ASN A 81 4.44 -2.45 2.54
N HIS A 82 5.48 -1.60 2.49
CA HIS A 82 6.66 -1.71 1.62
C HIS A 82 7.88 -2.33 2.32
N ASP A 83 7.74 -2.85 3.54
CA ASP A 83 8.88 -3.23 4.37
C ASP A 83 9.66 -4.49 3.90
N ALA A 84 9.23 -5.15 2.82
CA ALA A 84 10.12 -6.09 2.14
C ALA A 84 11.34 -5.37 1.55
N GLY A 85 11.20 -4.08 1.20
CA GLY A 85 12.28 -3.19 0.80
C GLY A 85 13.39 -3.13 1.85
N GLY A 86 14.60 -3.54 1.45
CA GLY A 86 15.77 -3.54 2.33
C GLY A 86 15.61 -4.39 3.60
N TYR A 87 14.70 -5.39 3.60
CA TYR A 87 14.41 -6.24 4.76
C TYR A 87 13.93 -5.46 6.00
N ALA A 88 13.27 -4.31 5.81
CA ALA A 88 12.78 -3.48 6.91
C ALA A 88 11.83 -4.24 7.85
N TYR A 89 11.04 -5.18 7.32
CA TYR A 89 10.04 -5.95 8.07
C TYR A 89 10.65 -6.68 9.27
N MET A 90 11.92 -7.13 9.16
CA MET A 90 12.62 -7.83 10.23
C MET A 90 12.74 -6.97 11.50
N ARG A 91 12.84 -5.65 11.34
CA ARG A 91 12.90 -4.69 12.45
C ARG A 91 11.50 -4.31 12.93
N MET A 92 10.49 -4.42 12.08
CA MET A 92 9.11 -4.04 12.38
C MET A 92 8.27 -5.14 13.04
N ILE A 93 8.65 -6.42 12.94
CA ILE A 93 7.92 -7.54 13.57
C ILE A 93 7.58 -7.27 15.04
N GLU A 94 8.55 -6.83 15.86
CA GLU A 94 8.29 -6.58 17.28
C GLU A 94 7.42 -5.33 17.51
N THR A 95 7.51 -4.35 16.61
CA THR A 95 6.62 -3.19 16.65
C THR A 95 5.19 -3.60 16.32
N TRP A 96 4.94 -4.27 15.20
CA TRP A 96 3.61 -4.78 14.82
C TRP A 96 3.00 -5.64 15.92
N LYS A 97 3.79 -6.53 16.53
CA LYS A 97 3.33 -7.35 17.65
C LYS A 97 2.96 -6.51 18.88
N ARG A 98 3.81 -5.56 19.29
CA ARG A 98 3.57 -4.69 20.45
C ARG A 98 2.38 -3.76 20.23
N THR A 99 2.13 -3.35 19.00
CA THR A 99 1.02 -2.47 18.63
C THR A 99 -0.22 -3.24 18.18
N SER A 100 -0.28 -4.56 18.39
CA SER A 100 -1.42 -5.42 18.07
C SER A 100 -1.88 -5.31 16.60
N VAL A 101 -0.92 -5.26 15.66
CA VAL A 101 -1.21 -5.43 14.24
C VAL A 101 -1.15 -6.92 13.91
N ASP A 102 -2.29 -7.49 13.53
CA ASP A 102 -2.48 -8.93 13.34
C ASP A 102 -2.10 -9.41 11.95
N ARG A 103 -2.14 -8.52 10.95
CA ARG A 103 -1.88 -8.87 9.56
C ARG A 103 -1.24 -7.73 8.78
N ILE A 104 -0.28 -8.04 7.92
CA ILE A 104 0.44 -7.11 7.05
C ILE A 104 0.34 -7.62 5.61
N ILE A 105 -0.21 -6.80 4.72
CA ILE A 105 -0.01 -6.98 3.28
C ILE A 105 1.39 -6.47 2.96
N LEU A 106 2.30 -7.39 2.70
CA LEU A 106 3.72 -7.06 2.53
C LEU A 106 4.12 -7.19 1.07
N PHE A 107 4.77 -6.15 0.58
CA PHE A 107 5.53 -6.09 -0.66
C PHE A 107 6.67 -5.08 -0.45
N GLY A 108 7.34 -4.65 -1.51
CA GLY A 108 8.43 -3.68 -1.40
C GLY A 108 8.38 -2.64 -2.49
N ASN A 109 9.38 -2.64 -3.35
CA ASN A 109 9.49 -1.60 -4.38
C ASN A 109 8.35 -1.73 -5.40
N VAL A 110 8.05 -0.62 -6.07
CA VAL A 110 6.84 -0.47 -6.89
C VAL A 110 7.22 -0.17 -8.33
N SER A 111 6.74 -0.98 -9.27
CA SER A 111 6.93 -0.76 -10.70
C SER A 111 8.39 -0.43 -11.10
N ASP A 112 9.33 -1.19 -10.54
CA ASP A 112 10.77 -1.09 -10.78
C ASP A 112 11.39 -2.50 -10.83
N PRO A 113 12.47 -2.76 -11.59
CA PRO A 113 13.15 -4.06 -11.59
C PRO A 113 13.49 -4.62 -10.20
N SER A 114 13.84 -3.75 -9.25
CA SER A 114 14.13 -4.15 -7.87
C SER A 114 12.91 -4.71 -7.13
N ALA A 115 11.69 -4.43 -7.58
CA ALA A 115 10.47 -4.97 -7.01
C ALA A 115 10.42 -6.51 -7.09
N VAL A 116 11.02 -7.11 -8.13
CA VAL A 116 11.12 -8.58 -8.27
C VAL A 116 11.87 -9.20 -7.08
N GLU A 117 12.94 -8.55 -6.63
CA GLU A 117 13.69 -8.99 -5.46
C GLU A 117 12.87 -8.83 -4.18
N THR A 118 12.20 -7.68 -4.01
CA THR A 118 11.40 -7.44 -2.80
C THR A 118 10.15 -8.31 -2.73
N ASP A 119 9.56 -8.72 -3.86
CA ASP A 119 8.49 -9.71 -3.88
C ASP A 119 8.96 -11.05 -3.31
N ALA A 120 10.16 -11.50 -3.70
CA ALA A 120 10.76 -12.71 -3.15
C ALA A 120 11.04 -12.60 -1.64
N ILE A 121 11.41 -11.40 -1.17
CA ILE A 121 11.56 -11.12 0.26
C ILE A 121 10.22 -11.19 0.99
N ALA A 122 9.15 -10.59 0.43
CA ALA A 122 7.81 -10.68 1.00
C ALA A 122 7.31 -12.12 1.07
N TRP A 123 7.58 -12.92 0.03
CA TRP A 123 7.30 -14.35 0.03
C TRP A 123 8.04 -15.10 1.15
N LYS A 124 9.33 -14.81 1.34
CA LYS A 124 10.11 -15.41 2.43
C LYS A 124 9.55 -15.02 3.80
N ALA A 125 9.18 -13.76 3.98
CA ALA A 125 8.54 -13.29 5.22
C ALA A 125 7.21 -14.02 5.46
N TYR A 126 6.44 -14.31 4.40
CA TYR A 126 5.24 -15.12 4.48
C TYR A 126 5.52 -16.56 4.92
N GLU A 127 6.55 -17.20 4.38
CA GLU A 127 6.93 -18.56 4.77
C GLU A 127 7.30 -18.64 6.26
N GLU A 128 7.96 -17.61 6.79
CA GLU A 128 8.41 -17.54 8.18
C GLU A 128 7.29 -17.11 9.15
N TYR A 129 6.42 -16.19 8.73
CA TYR A 129 5.37 -15.58 9.55
C TYR A 129 3.97 -15.65 8.88
N PRO A 130 3.46 -16.84 8.50
CA PRO A 130 2.26 -16.98 7.65
C PRO A 130 0.94 -16.57 8.30
N ALA A 131 0.94 -16.33 9.61
CA ALA A 131 -0.21 -15.78 10.32
C ALA A 131 -0.25 -14.24 10.28
N LEU A 132 0.92 -13.60 10.17
CA LEU A 132 1.10 -12.16 10.22
C LEU A 132 1.24 -11.57 8.82
N VAL A 133 2.06 -12.17 7.96
CA VAL A 133 2.35 -11.64 6.63
C VAL A 133 1.41 -12.26 5.61
N ILE A 134 0.93 -11.46 4.66
CA ILE A 134 0.27 -11.92 3.44
C ILE A 134 0.99 -11.25 2.26
N PRO A 135 1.63 -12.03 1.38
CA PRO A 135 2.48 -11.47 0.35
C PRO A 135 1.64 -11.03 -0.86
N PHE A 136 1.81 -9.76 -1.25
CA PHE A 136 1.47 -9.28 -2.58
C PHE A 136 2.77 -9.16 -3.41
N PHE A 137 2.63 -8.92 -4.72
CA PHE A 137 3.78 -8.75 -5.60
C PHE A 137 3.61 -7.55 -6.54
N SER A 138 4.70 -6.83 -6.78
CA SER A 138 4.75 -5.55 -7.49
C SER A 138 5.78 -5.53 -8.64
N GLY A 139 6.62 -6.56 -8.75
CA GLY A 139 7.67 -6.76 -9.74
C GLY A 139 7.15 -7.07 -11.14
N ILE A 140 6.36 -6.16 -11.69
CA ILE A 140 5.70 -6.31 -12.99
C ILE A 140 6.16 -5.19 -13.91
N ASN A 141 6.72 -5.56 -15.07
CA ASN A 141 6.96 -4.60 -16.14
C ASN A 141 5.68 -4.33 -16.91
N LEU A 142 4.91 -3.31 -16.51
CA LEU A 142 3.59 -3.01 -17.09
C LEU A 142 3.63 -2.64 -18.58
N LYS A 143 4.81 -2.41 -19.15
CA LYS A 143 5.02 -2.04 -20.56
C LYS A 143 5.51 -3.20 -21.44
N ASP A 144 5.65 -4.40 -20.87
CA ASP A 144 6.17 -5.57 -21.57
C ASP A 144 5.20 -6.76 -21.47
N ALA A 145 4.86 -7.36 -22.61
CA ALA A 145 3.91 -8.46 -22.71
C ALA A 145 4.35 -9.70 -21.92
N SER A 146 5.68 -9.89 -21.77
CA SER A 146 6.23 -11.00 -21.00
C SER A 146 5.87 -10.93 -19.50
N SER A 147 5.49 -9.75 -19.00
CA SER A 147 5.04 -9.58 -17.62
C SER A 147 3.77 -10.36 -17.30
N LEU A 148 2.92 -10.68 -18.28
CA LEU A 148 1.72 -11.48 -18.07
C LEU A 148 2.04 -12.90 -17.59
N GLU A 149 3.14 -13.48 -18.08
CA GLU A 149 3.62 -14.78 -17.58
C GLU A 149 4.15 -14.65 -16.15
N VAL A 150 4.86 -13.56 -15.83
CA VAL A 150 5.32 -13.28 -14.45
C VAL A 150 4.14 -13.17 -13.49
N VAL A 151 3.09 -12.43 -13.87
CA VAL A 151 1.86 -12.29 -13.09
C VAL A 151 1.22 -13.65 -12.86
N LYS A 152 1.05 -14.45 -13.92
CA LYS A 152 0.48 -15.79 -13.80
C LYS A 152 1.31 -16.70 -12.90
N LEU A 153 2.64 -16.70 -13.05
CA LEU A 153 3.54 -17.51 -12.23
C LEU A 153 3.47 -17.15 -10.74
N ASN A 154 3.41 -15.85 -10.41
CA ASN A 154 3.24 -15.41 -9.03
C ASN A 154 1.86 -15.78 -8.46
N LEU A 155 0.80 -15.60 -9.25
CA LEU A 155 -0.55 -16.01 -8.82
C LEU A 155 -0.61 -17.52 -8.57
N GLU A 156 -0.07 -18.34 -9.49
CA GLU A 156 0.02 -19.80 -9.35
C GLU A 156 0.89 -20.23 -8.16
N LYS A 157 1.99 -19.54 -7.88
CA LYS A 157 2.83 -19.76 -6.70
C LYS A 157 2.05 -19.58 -5.40
N GLY A 158 1.05 -18.69 -5.41
CA GLY A 158 0.11 -18.50 -4.31
C GLY A 158 0.16 -17.11 -3.66
N TYR A 159 0.71 -16.10 -4.32
CA TYR A 159 0.54 -14.72 -3.85
C TYR A 159 -0.95 -14.35 -3.79
N PHE A 160 -1.30 -13.49 -2.83
CA PHE A 160 -2.70 -13.20 -2.50
C PHE A 160 -3.23 -11.93 -3.17
N GLY A 161 -2.38 -11.15 -3.83
CA GLY A 161 -2.77 -9.92 -4.48
C GLY A 161 -1.66 -9.36 -5.35
N ILE A 162 -2.04 -8.40 -6.17
CA ILE A 162 -1.16 -7.68 -7.08
C ILE A 162 -0.99 -6.27 -6.57
N GLY A 163 0.24 -5.78 -6.57
CA GLY A 163 0.58 -4.40 -6.28
C GLY A 163 1.22 -4.16 -4.91
N GLU A 164 1.51 -2.91 -4.58
CA GLU A 164 1.20 -1.70 -5.35
C GLU A 164 1.86 -1.66 -6.76
N ILE A 165 1.08 -1.29 -7.78
CA ILE A 165 1.61 -0.96 -9.12
C ILE A 165 1.24 0.45 -9.54
N ALA A 166 2.18 1.14 -10.17
CA ALA A 166 2.04 2.53 -10.61
C ALA A 166 1.30 2.63 -11.95
N ALA A 167 -0.03 2.72 -11.87
CA ALA A 167 -0.90 2.86 -13.04
C ALA A 167 -0.88 4.29 -13.61
N ALA A 168 -0.79 5.29 -12.74
CA ALA A 168 -0.54 6.69 -13.08
C ALA A 168 0.22 7.34 -11.92
N SER A 169 1.35 7.99 -12.19
CA SER A 169 2.12 8.70 -11.18
C SER A 169 2.86 9.87 -11.80
N VAL A 170 2.50 11.10 -11.41
CA VAL A 170 3.05 12.34 -11.97
C VAL A 170 3.70 13.22 -10.90
N ASN A 171 3.03 13.39 -9.76
CA ASN A 171 3.46 14.23 -8.65
C ASN A 171 4.29 13.45 -7.63
N SER A 172 4.01 12.15 -7.42
CA SER A 172 4.72 11.32 -6.44
C SER A 172 6.23 11.36 -6.68
N PRO A 173 7.03 11.89 -5.74
CA PRO A 173 8.49 11.95 -5.90
C PRO A 173 9.13 10.56 -6.00
N ALA A 174 8.56 9.56 -5.33
CA ALA A 174 9.04 8.19 -5.35
C ALA A 174 8.71 7.47 -6.66
N LEU A 175 7.49 7.65 -7.19
CA LEU A 175 6.98 6.81 -8.27
C LEU A 175 6.98 7.46 -9.65
N ARG A 176 7.11 8.79 -9.76
CA ARG A 176 7.03 9.49 -11.07
C ARG A 176 8.08 9.06 -12.10
N ASN A 177 9.20 8.49 -11.66
CA ASN A 177 10.32 8.12 -12.53
C ASN A 177 10.60 6.61 -12.58
N VAL A 178 9.76 5.77 -11.96
CA VAL A 178 10.00 4.33 -11.95
C VAL A 178 9.79 3.76 -13.36
N PRO A 179 10.70 2.90 -13.85
CA PRO A 179 10.77 2.57 -15.27
C PRO A 179 9.63 1.65 -15.74
N TRP A 180 8.97 0.93 -14.84
CA TRP A 180 7.91 -0.02 -15.19
C TRP A 180 6.48 0.50 -14.94
N LYS A 181 6.31 1.78 -14.57
CA LYS A 181 4.97 2.40 -14.49
C LYS A 181 4.34 2.59 -15.85
N THR A 182 3.02 2.75 -15.88
CA THR A 182 2.26 3.24 -17.03
C THR A 182 1.91 4.73 -16.91
N ASP A 183 1.29 5.28 -17.95
CA ASP A 183 0.82 6.66 -17.95
C ASP A 183 -0.61 6.81 -17.42
N HIS A 184 -1.46 5.78 -17.58
CA HIS A 184 -2.81 5.73 -17.01
C HIS A 184 -3.30 4.30 -16.75
N ALA A 185 -4.42 4.14 -16.05
CA ALA A 185 -5.00 2.84 -15.65
C ALA A 185 -5.54 1.96 -16.79
N MET A 186 -5.40 2.38 -18.04
CA MET A 186 -5.81 1.59 -19.23
C MET A 186 -4.65 1.39 -20.20
N ASP A 187 -3.42 1.71 -19.77
CA ASP A 187 -2.21 1.68 -20.60
C ASP A 187 -1.41 0.39 -20.41
N GLY A 188 -0.53 0.10 -21.36
CA GLY A 188 0.34 -1.07 -21.34
C GLY A 188 -0.43 -2.37 -21.28
N PHE A 189 -0.04 -3.24 -20.34
CA PHE A 189 -0.66 -4.55 -20.12
C PHE A 189 -1.62 -4.60 -18.92
N LEU A 190 -1.95 -3.45 -18.33
CA LEU A 190 -2.90 -3.36 -17.22
C LEU A 190 -4.26 -4.01 -17.52
N PRO A 191 -4.91 -3.75 -18.67
CA PRO A 191 -6.12 -4.47 -19.10
C PRO A 191 -6.08 -6.00 -18.92
N GLN A 192 -5.02 -6.65 -19.40
CA GLN A 192 -4.86 -8.10 -19.30
C GLN A 192 -4.49 -8.56 -17.88
N ILE A 193 -3.80 -7.71 -17.10
CA ILE A 193 -3.53 -7.97 -15.69
C ILE A 193 -4.84 -7.93 -14.88
N TYR A 194 -5.79 -7.06 -15.23
CA TYR A 194 -7.11 -7.01 -14.60
C TYR A 194 -7.88 -8.31 -14.87
N GLU A 195 -7.87 -8.80 -16.10
CA GLU A 195 -8.47 -10.10 -16.45
C GLU A 195 -7.87 -11.25 -15.64
N LEU A 196 -6.54 -11.27 -15.46
CA LEU A 196 -5.86 -12.24 -14.60
C LEU A 196 -6.27 -12.07 -13.13
N ALA A 197 -6.34 -10.84 -12.62
CA ALA A 197 -6.78 -10.58 -11.25
C ALA A 197 -8.19 -11.12 -10.99
N ALA A 198 -9.13 -10.88 -11.91
CA ALA A 198 -10.48 -11.43 -11.86
C ALA A 198 -10.50 -12.96 -11.95
N GLN A 199 -9.75 -13.55 -12.88
CA GLN A 199 -9.66 -15.00 -13.05
C GLN A 199 -9.17 -15.71 -11.77
N TYR A 200 -8.15 -15.15 -11.12
CA TYR A 200 -7.58 -15.69 -9.88
C TYR A 200 -8.31 -15.21 -8.63
N LYS A 201 -9.31 -14.34 -8.78
CA LYS A 201 -10.08 -13.69 -7.70
C LYS A 201 -9.20 -13.01 -6.67
N VAL A 202 -8.14 -12.35 -7.12
CA VAL A 202 -7.24 -11.59 -6.25
C VAL A 202 -7.53 -10.09 -6.36
N PRO A 203 -7.35 -9.31 -5.28
CA PRO A 203 -7.36 -7.87 -5.37
C PRO A 203 -6.11 -7.33 -6.06
N LEU A 204 -6.25 -6.14 -6.63
CA LEU A 204 -5.20 -5.40 -7.32
C LEU A 204 -5.12 -3.96 -6.79
N LEU A 205 -3.98 -3.62 -6.19
CA LEU A 205 -3.68 -2.33 -5.56
C LEU A 205 -3.01 -1.39 -6.58
N LEU A 206 -3.69 -0.29 -6.91
CA LEU A 206 -3.25 0.70 -7.89
C LEU A 206 -2.87 2.03 -7.26
N HIS A 207 -1.67 2.49 -7.60
CA HIS A 207 -1.29 3.88 -7.42
C HIS A 207 -1.86 4.73 -8.57
N ILE A 208 -2.66 5.73 -8.22
CA ILE A 208 -3.18 6.74 -9.15
C ILE A 208 -2.91 8.12 -8.57
N ASP A 209 -2.00 8.86 -9.21
CA ASP A 209 -1.62 10.21 -8.83
C ASP A 209 -1.50 11.12 -10.08
N PRO A 210 -2.10 12.33 -10.07
CA PRO A 210 -2.97 12.89 -9.02
C PRO A 210 -4.26 12.10 -8.75
N PRO A 211 -4.81 12.17 -7.52
CA PRO A 211 -6.05 11.50 -7.13
C PRO A 211 -7.30 12.25 -7.63
N SER A 212 -7.19 12.96 -8.76
CA SER A 212 -8.28 13.70 -9.41
C SER A 212 -7.97 13.93 -10.89
N GLY A 213 -8.97 14.39 -11.65
CA GLY A 213 -8.81 14.75 -13.06
C GLY A 213 -8.54 13.54 -13.96
N GLY A 214 -7.69 13.73 -14.98
CA GLY A 214 -7.38 12.73 -16.01
C GLY A 214 -7.13 11.32 -15.47
N PRO A 215 -6.14 11.12 -14.58
CA PRO A 215 -5.83 9.80 -14.01
C PRO A 215 -7.01 9.10 -13.36
N VAL A 216 -7.88 9.85 -12.66
CA VAL A 216 -9.10 9.28 -12.06
C VAL A 216 -10.14 8.94 -13.12
N TYR A 217 -10.31 9.74 -14.17
CA TYR A 217 -11.21 9.37 -15.27
C TYR A 217 -10.78 8.05 -15.94
N GLN A 218 -9.48 7.82 -16.09
CA GLN A 218 -8.95 6.56 -16.63
C GLN A 218 -9.07 5.40 -15.64
N LEU A 219 -8.98 5.67 -14.33
CA LEU A 219 -9.33 4.69 -13.30
C LEU A 219 -10.82 4.31 -13.39
N GLU A 220 -11.72 5.27 -13.55
CA GLU A 220 -13.15 4.99 -13.74
C GLU A 220 -13.41 4.17 -15.01
N GLU A 221 -12.72 4.46 -16.12
CA GLU A 221 -12.79 3.66 -17.34
C GLU A 221 -12.38 2.21 -17.08
N ALA A 222 -11.28 1.98 -16.34
CA ALA A 222 -10.86 0.64 -15.95
C ALA A 222 -11.89 -0.06 -15.04
N LEU A 223 -12.46 0.66 -14.07
CA LEU A 223 -13.47 0.13 -13.16
C LEU A 223 -14.74 -0.32 -13.89
N GLU A 224 -15.17 0.45 -14.89
CA GLU A 224 -16.33 0.15 -15.73
C GLU A 224 -16.08 -0.98 -16.73
N ALA A 225 -14.89 -1.01 -17.33
CA ALA A 225 -14.51 -2.02 -18.33
C ALA A 225 -14.23 -3.40 -17.71
N TYR A 226 -13.79 -3.44 -16.44
CA TYR A 226 -13.39 -4.67 -15.73
C TYR A 226 -14.18 -4.87 -14.42
N PRO A 227 -15.52 -5.04 -14.49
CA PRO A 227 -16.38 -5.10 -13.31
C PRO A 227 -16.11 -6.31 -12.39
N ASP A 228 -15.52 -7.38 -12.92
CA ASP A 228 -15.18 -8.60 -12.16
C ASP A 228 -13.84 -8.49 -11.41
N THR A 229 -13.06 -7.43 -11.67
CA THR A 229 -11.77 -7.17 -11.00
C THR A 229 -11.99 -6.37 -9.73
N GLN A 230 -11.41 -6.80 -8.62
CA GLN A 230 -11.42 -6.05 -7.37
C GLN A 230 -10.23 -5.09 -7.32
N PHE A 231 -10.51 -3.80 -7.47
CA PHE A 231 -9.49 -2.75 -7.42
C PHE A 231 -9.38 -2.20 -6.00
N ILE A 232 -8.15 -1.89 -5.58
CA ILE A 232 -7.89 -1.10 -4.38
C ILE A 232 -7.17 0.17 -4.85
N PHE A 233 -7.76 1.33 -4.60
CA PHE A 233 -7.11 2.61 -4.85
C PHE A 233 -6.19 2.91 -3.68
N ALA A 234 -4.87 2.82 -3.92
CA ALA A 234 -3.82 3.04 -2.93
C ALA A 234 -3.97 4.41 -2.27
N HIS A 235 -3.80 4.44 -0.94
CA HIS A 235 -3.82 5.63 -0.09
C HIS A 235 -4.83 6.69 -0.57
N ALA A 236 -6.08 6.27 -0.80
CA ALA A 236 -7.13 7.01 -1.51
C ALA A 236 -7.48 8.35 -0.84
N ASN A 237 -7.14 8.54 0.44
CA ASN A 237 -7.31 9.76 1.22
C ASN A 237 -6.18 10.78 1.06
N ALA A 238 -5.00 10.36 0.60
CA ALA A 238 -3.86 11.25 0.43
C ALA A 238 -4.15 12.26 -0.70
N TYR A 239 -4.07 13.55 -0.37
CA TYR A 239 -4.37 14.67 -1.29
C TYR A 239 -5.76 14.59 -1.97
N ASN A 240 -6.71 13.87 -1.38
CA ASN A 240 -8.04 13.65 -1.95
C ASN A 240 -9.14 14.02 -0.94
N SER A 241 -10.32 14.40 -1.43
CA SER A 241 -11.45 14.78 -0.57
C SER A 241 -12.35 13.58 -0.25
N PRO A 242 -13.03 13.58 0.91
CA PRO A 242 -14.07 12.59 1.21
C PRO A 242 -15.17 12.54 0.14
N ASP A 243 -15.53 13.69 -0.44
CA ASP A 243 -16.59 13.78 -1.46
C ASP A 243 -16.18 13.10 -2.78
N ASN A 244 -14.92 13.25 -3.21
CA ASN A 244 -14.40 12.55 -4.38
C ASN A 244 -14.43 11.03 -4.17
N ILE A 245 -13.97 10.57 -3.00
CA ILE A 245 -14.00 9.14 -2.64
C ILE A 245 -15.44 8.63 -2.61
N ARG A 246 -16.39 9.37 -2.00
CA ARG A 246 -17.82 9.04 -1.98
C ARG A 246 -18.35 8.80 -3.40
N GLN A 247 -18.06 9.72 -4.33
CA GLN A 247 -18.53 9.62 -5.71
C GLN A 247 -18.00 8.37 -6.41
N LEU A 248 -16.70 8.08 -6.25
CA LEU A 248 -16.09 6.89 -6.83
C LEU A 248 -16.69 5.59 -6.26
N LEU A 249 -16.80 5.49 -4.94
CA LEU A 249 -17.34 4.29 -4.28
C LEU A 249 -18.82 4.05 -4.58
N ALA A 250 -19.60 5.11 -4.73
CA ALA A 250 -21.02 5.04 -5.08
C ALA A 250 -21.24 4.50 -6.51
N LYS A 251 -20.35 4.87 -7.45
CA LYS A 251 -20.48 4.52 -8.86
C LYS A 251 -19.91 3.15 -9.19
N HIS A 252 -18.81 2.77 -8.54
CA HIS A 252 -18.01 1.60 -8.91
C HIS A 252 -18.02 0.56 -7.78
N PRO A 253 -18.85 -0.50 -7.83
CA PRO A 253 -19.00 -1.48 -6.74
C PRO A 253 -17.78 -2.40 -6.53
N ASN A 254 -16.84 -2.38 -7.47
CA ASN A 254 -15.62 -3.19 -7.46
C ASN A 254 -14.37 -2.44 -6.93
N LEU A 255 -14.52 -1.20 -6.46
CA LEU A 255 -13.45 -0.34 -5.93
C LEU A 255 -13.32 -0.36 -4.39
N TYR A 256 -12.15 -0.60 -3.84
CA TYR A 256 -11.89 -0.41 -2.41
C TYR A 256 -10.98 0.79 -2.20
N ALA A 257 -11.16 1.48 -1.08
CA ALA A 257 -10.31 2.57 -0.64
C ALA A 257 -9.30 2.04 0.39
N ASP A 258 -8.03 2.01 0.00
CA ASP A 258 -6.93 1.90 0.95
C ASP A 258 -6.78 3.25 1.67
N PHE A 259 -6.92 3.28 2.99
CA PHE A 259 -6.96 4.51 3.79
C PHE A 259 -5.69 4.62 4.66
N PHE A 260 -4.74 5.45 4.20
CA PHE A 260 -3.53 5.78 4.94
C PHE A 260 -3.85 6.82 6.03
N ALA A 261 -4.40 6.35 7.15
CA ALA A 261 -4.87 7.22 8.24
C ALA A 261 -3.75 8.08 8.85
N GLY A 262 -2.52 7.57 8.87
CA GLY A 262 -1.33 8.29 9.32
C GLY A 262 -1.11 9.61 8.56
N PHE A 263 -1.30 9.61 7.23
CA PHE A 263 -1.22 10.82 6.42
C PHE A 263 -2.23 11.86 6.89
N THR A 264 -3.51 11.49 7.02
CA THR A 264 -4.55 12.43 7.46
C THR A 264 -4.39 12.89 8.90
N ALA A 265 -3.88 12.04 9.79
CA ALA A 265 -3.72 12.37 11.20
C ALA A 265 -2.49 13.24 11.49
N SER A 266 -1.40 13.04 10.75
CA SER A 266 -0.07 13.52 11.14
C SER A 266 0.72 14.25 10.06
N ASN A 267 0.32 14.16 8.79
CA ASN A 267 1.02 14.86 7.71
C ASN A 267 0.45 16.29 7.57
N PRO A 268 1.28 17.35 7.66
CA PRO A 268 0.83 18.73 7.52
C PRO A 268 0.29 19.07 6.12
N GLU A 269 0.58 18.25 5.11
CA GLU A 269 0.06 18.44 3.75
C GLU A 269 -1.37 17.92 3.59
N SER A 270 -1.91 17.20 4.59
CA SER A 270 -3.31 16.80 4.54
C SER A 270 -4.22 18.02 4.70
N ALA A 271 -5.06 18.26 3.69
CA ALA A 271 -6.11 19.28 3.75
C ALA A 271 -7.34 18.84 4.57
N ASN A 272 -7.37 17.58 5.00
CA ASN A 272 -8.51 16.95 5.68
C ASN A 272 -8.12 16.47 7.08
N LYS A 273 -9.14 16.11 7.86
CA LYS A 273 -8.99 15.46 9.15
C LYS A 273 -9.76 14.14 9.17
N LEU A 274 -9.44 13.27 10.12
CA LEU A 274 -10.04 11.93 10.19
C LEU A 274 -11.57 12.01 10.28
N GLU A 275 -12.11 12.95 11.07
CA GLU A 275 -13.55 13.12 11.26
C GLU A 275 -14.30 13.45 9.95
N HIS A 276 -13.61 14.02 8.95
CA HIS A 276 -14.22 14.35 7.65
C HIS A 276 -14.54 13.09 6.83
N PHE A 277 -13.83 11.98 7.06
CA PHE A 277 -14.02 10.73 6.30
C PHE A 277 -15.03 9.77 6.96
N VAL A 278 -15.30 9.93 8.27
CA VAL A 278 -16.24 9.07 9.01
C VAL A 278 -17.64 8.98 8.35
N PRO A 279 -18.25 10.07 7.84
CA PRO A 279 -19.54 9.96 7.16
C PRO A 279 -19.50 9.06 5.91
N VAL A 280 -18.44 9.14 5.11
CA VAL A 280 -18.27 8.31 3.90
C VAL A 280 -18.05 6.85 4.30
N MET A 281 -17.25 6.61 5.33
CA MET A 281 -17.02 5.26 5.87
C MET A 281 -18.29 4.62 6.43
N LYS A 282 -19.20 5.41 7.01
CA LYS A 282 -20.53 4.93 7.43
C LYS A 282 -21.44 4.61 6.25
N GLU A 283 -21.31 5.34 5.16
CA GLU A 283 -22.08 5.13 3.92
C GLU A 283 -21.60 3.87 3.16
N PHE A 284 -20.28 3.61 3.15
CA PHE A 284 -19.66 2.45 2.49
C PHE A 284 -18.82 1.61 3.47
N PRO A 285 -19.44 0.98 4.49
CA PRO A 285 -18.73 0.33 5.60
C PRO A 285 -17.90 -0.89 5.18
N ASP A 286 -18.18 -1.44 4.01
CA ASP A 286 -17.54 -2.61 3.41
C ASP A 286 -16.46 -2.26 2.37
N ARG A 287 -16.15 -0.97 2.17
CA ARG A 287 -15.30 -0.50 1.05
C ARG A 287 -14.01 0.20 1.46
N PHE A 288 -13.73 0.28 2.75
CA PHE A 288 -12.49 0.87 3.28
C PHE A 288 -11.62 -0.19 3.96
N MET A 289 -10.30 0.00 3.87
CA MET A 289 -9.28 -0.73 4.61
C MET A 289 -8.28 0.27 5.19
N LEU A 290 -7.61 -0.08 6.29
CA LEU A 290 -6.56 0.74 6.87
C LEU A 290 -5.18 0.33 6.38
N SER A 291 -4.29 1.31 6.27
CA SER A 291 -2.89 1.04 5.98
C SER A 291 -1.92 2.02 6.61
N THR A 292 -0.65 1.62 6.57
CA THR A 292 0.47 2.46 6.98
C THR A 292 1.23 3.10 5.83
N ASP A 293 1.19 2.52 4.62
CA ASP A 293 2.10 2.91 3.52
C ASP A 293 3.58 2.95 3.98
N SER A 294 3.94 2.03 4.89
CA SER A 294 5.21 2.01 5.65
C SER A 294 5.59 3.35 6.31
N GLY A 295 4.61 4.19 6.60
CA GLY A 295 4.80 5.53 7.14
C GLY A 295 5.43 6.51 6.15
N TYR A 296 5.24 6.34 4.84
CA TYR A 296 5.76 7.25 3.83
C TYR A 296 5.37 8.72 4.12
N GLY A 297 6.35 9.61 4.04
CA GLY A 297 6.17 11.04 4.37
C GLY A 297 5.94 11.35 5.86
N LEU A 298 5.95 10.35 6.74
CA LEU A 298 5.86 10.52 8.19
C LEU A 298 7.23 10.31 8.87
N LYS A 299 7.28 10.57 10.18
CA LYS A 299 8.52 10.39 10.98
C LYS A 299 8.84 8.92 11.26
N SER A 300 7.83 8.05 11.26
CA SER A 300 7.96 6.62 11.50
C SER A 300 6.66 5.90 11.11
N GLU A 301 6.76 4.60 10.89
CA GLU A 301 5.60 3.72 10.72
C GLU A 301 4.77 3.59 12.01
N GLU A 302 5.37 3.70 13.20
CA GLU A 302 4.60 3.75 14.46
C GLU A 302 3.59 4.91 14.47
N LEU A 303 3.94 6.05 13.85
CA LEU A 303 3.01 7.17 13.71
C LEU A 303 1.89 6.88 12.70
N ALA A 304 2.18 6.07 11.69
CA ALA A 304 1.18 5.57 10.75
C ALA A 304 0.19 4.61 11.44
N ILE A 305 0.70 3.67 12.24
CA ILE A 305 -0.09 2.76 13.07
C ILE A 305 -0.93 3.54 14.08
N GLU A 306 -0.37 4.57 14.71
CA GLU A 306 -1.14 5.47 15.58
C GLU A 306 -2.29 6.13 14.82
N GLY A 307 -2.07 6.56 13.57
CA GLY A 307 -3.13 7.06 12.68
C GLY A 307 -4.27 6.07 12.49
N MET A 308 -3.97 4.79 12.25
CA MET A 308 -5.00 3.73 12.13
C MET A 308 -5.86 3.65 13.40
N TYR A 309 -5.22 3.64 14.57
CA TYR A 309 -5.94 3.61 15.84
C TYR A 309 -6.72 4.89 16.15
N ARG A 310 -6.20 6.06 15.75
CA ARG A 310 -6.93 7.33 15.87
C ARG A 310 -8.19 7.32 15.00
N LEU A 311 -8.14 6.73 13.82
CA LEU A 311 -9.36 6.56 13.02
C LEU A 311 -10.34 5.61 13.71
N ILE A 312 -9.87 4.49 14.29
CA ILE A 312 -10.72 3.57 15.06
C ILE A 312 -11.43 4.29 16.22
N ASP A 313 -10.71 5.13 16.97
CA ASP A 313 -11.27 5.98 18.04
C ASP A 313 -12.32 6.95 17.48
N GLU A 314 -12.01 7.63 16.38
CA GLU A 314 -12.89 8.62 15.73
C GLU A 314 -14.16 8.01 15.13
N LEU A 315 -14.11 6.76 14.66
CA LEU A 315 -15.29 6.06 14.15
C LEU A 315 -16.37 5.90 15.24
N GLY A 316 -15.96 5.76 16.50
CA GLY A 316 -16.85 5.66 17.67
C GLY A 316 -17.78 4.45 17.69
N ASP A 317 -17.62 3.51 16.75
CA ASP A 317 -18.43 2.30 16.58
C ASP A 317 -17.49 1.11 16.37
N LYS A 318 -17.39 0.22 17.36
CA LYS A 318 -16.51 -0.95 17.32
C LYS A 318 -16.84 -1.91 16.17
N ALA A 319 -18.11 -2.03 15.77
CA ALA A 319 -18.49 -2.93 14.68
C ALA A 319 -18.06 -2.37 13.31
N LEU A 320 -18.24 -1.06 13.12
CA LEU A 320 -17.73 -0.37 11.92
C LEU A 320 -16.20 -0.38 11.89
N ALA A 321 -15.55 -0.07 13.01
CA ALA A 321 -14.10 -0.10 13.15
C ALA A 321 -13.52 -1.47 12.81
N ARG A 322 -14.14 -2.56 13.29
CA ARG A 322 -13.71 -3.93 12.95
C ARG A 322 -13.76 -4.22 11.44
N LYS A 323 -14.82 -3.76 10.75
CA LYS A 323 -14.93 -3.95 9.30
C LYS A 323 -13.77 -3.28 8.55
N ILE A 324 -13.55 -2.01 8.87
CA ILE A 324 -12.56 -1.16 8.22
C ILE A 324 -11.12 -1.57 8.59
N ALA A 325 -10.89 -1.94 9.85
CA ALA A 325 -9.58 -2.36 10.32
C ALA A 325 -9.17 -3.77 9.87
N TYR A 326 -10.13 -4.65 9.52
CA TYR A 326 -9.80 -6.05 9.25
C TYR A 326 -10.75 -6.78 8.30
N ASP A 327 -12.05 -6.84 8.60
CA ASP A 327 -12.94 -7.82 7.96
C ASP A 327 -13.05 -7.62 6.43
N ASN A 328 -12.98 -6.37 5.96
CA ASN A 328 -13.05 -6.04 4.53
C ASN A 328 -11.85 -6.63 3.77
N LEU A 329 -10.63 -6.40 4.26
CA LEU A 329 -9.41 -6.98 3.68
C LEU A 329 -9.41 -8.51 3.80
N ASP A 330 -9.80 -9.04 4.96
CA ASP A 330 -9.86 -10.48 5.19
C ASP A 330 -10.82 -11.18 4.21
N ALA A 331 -11.94 -10.55 3.86
CA ALA A 331 -12.87 -11.07 2.86
C ALA A 331 -12.25 -11.21 1.47
N LEU A 332 -11.39 -10.27 1.04
CA LEU A 332 -10.70 -10.37 -0.26
C LEU A 332 -9.65 -11.48 -0.30
N ILE A 333 -9.15 -11.92 0.87
CA ILE A 333 -8.06 -12.89 0.97
C ILE A 333 -8.59 -14.31 1.20
N LYS A 334 -9.51 -14.50 2.16
CA LYS A 334 -9.86 -15.84 2.65
C LYS A 334 -10.66 -16.67 1.67
N TYR A 335 -11.37 -16.03 0.73
CA TYR A 335 -12.25 -16.72 -0.22
C TYR A 335 -11.60 -16.98 -1.59
N GLN A 336 -10.32 -16.65 -1.74
CA GLN A 336 -9.58 -16.94 -2.96
C GLN A 336 -9.44 -18.45 -3.14
N PRO A 337 -9.83 -19.03 -4.28
CA PRO A 337 -9.64 -20.45 -4.53
C PRO A 337 -8.14 -20.77 -4.66
N ALA A 338 -7.74 -21.94 -4.17
CA ALA A 338 -6.39 -22.46 -4.38
C ALA A 338 -6.11 -22.60 -5.89
N THR A 339 -4.89 -22.28 -6.29
CA THR A 339 -4.49 -22.34 -7.70
C THR A 339 -4.28 -23.77 -8.19
N ALA A 340 -4.26 -23.96 -9.52
CA ALA A 340 -4.01 -25.28 -10.09
C ALA A 340 -2.68 -25.86 -9.60
N THR A 341 -1.63 -25.03 -9.53
CA THR A 341 -0.30 -25.41 -9.04
C THR A 341 -0.31 -25.78 -7.57
N GLN A 342 -1.01 -25.01 -6.71
CA GLN A 342 -1.15 -25.34 -5.29
C GLN A 342 -1.89 -26.68 -5.09
N LEU A 343 -2.98 -26.89 -5.83
CA LEU A 343 -3.77 -28.12 -5.75
C LEU A 343 -2.96 -29.34 -6.21
N GLU A 344 -2.20 -29.21 -7.30
CA GLU A 344 -1.31 -30.26 -7.79
C GLU A 344 -0.20 -30.58 -6.76
N ALA A 345 0.43 -29.57 -6.20
CA ALA A 345 1.46 -29.75 -5.17
C ALA A 345 0.92 -30.49 -3.93
N ILE A 346 -0.31 -30.17 -3.49
CA ILE A 346 -0.96 -30.86 -2.38
C ILE A 346 -1.28 -32.31 -2.72
N ARG A 347 -1.83 -32.58 -3.91
CA ARG A 347 -2.12 -33.96 -4.37
C ARG A 347 -0.84 -34.79 -4.41
N ASN A 348 0.23 -34.27 -5.00
CA ASN A 348 1.53 -34.94 -5.08
C ASN A 348 2.12 -35.21 -3.68
N MET A 349 2.03 -34.24 -2.76
CA MET A 349 2.46 -34.43 -1.37
C MET A 349 1.67 -35.54 -0.66
N LYS A 350 0.36 -35.60 -0.85
CA LYS A 350 -0.52 -36.58 -0.20
C LYS A 350 -0.34 -37.98 -0.78
N LEU A 351 -0.21 -38.08 -2.11
CA LEU A 351 0.12 -39.33 -2.79
C LEU A 351 1.46 -39.88 -2.32
N ALA A 352 2.49 -39.04 -2.18
CA ALA A 352 3.80 -39.46 -1.64
C ALA A 352 3.72 -39.96 -0.19
N ALA A 353 2.72 -39.53 0.58
CA ALA A 353 2.43 -40.02 1.92
C ALA A 353 1.49 -41.25 1.94
N GLY A 354 1.16 -41.83 0.78
CA GLY A 354 0.22 -42.95 0.65
C GLY A 354 -1.24 -42.60 0.93
N GLN A 355 -1.59 -41.31 0.87
CA GLN A 355 -2.93 -40.80 1.14
C GLN A 355 -3.60 -40.31 -0.14
N THR A 356 -4.89 -40.61 -0.30
CA THR A 356 -5.76 -39.90 -1.24
C THR A 356 -6.32 -38.66 -0.56
N TYR A 357 -6.32 -37.52 -1.25
CA TYR A 357 -6.81 -36.25 -0.71
C TYR A 357 -7.65 -35.51 -1.74
N ASP A 358 -8.90 -35.23 -1.39
CA ASP A 358 -9.75 -34.36 -2.19
C ASP A 358 -9.37 -32.90 -1.89
N ALA A 359 -8.68 -32.28 -2.85
CA ALA A 359 -8.27 -30.89 -2.79
C ALA A 359 -9.33 -29.95 -3.40
N SER A 360 -10.46 -30.48 -3.89
CA SER A 360 -11.51 -29.65 -4.49
C SER A 360 -12.07 -28.67 -3.46
N GLY A 361 -12.25 -27.42 -3.87
CA GLY A 361 -12.81 -26.36 -3.02
C GLY A 361 -11.86 -25.77 -1.98
N LEU A 362 -10.58 -26.15 -1.93
CA LEU A 362 -9.62 -25.47 -1.05
C LEU A 362 -9.45 -24.00 -1.44
N THR A 363 -9.31 -23.16 -0.42
CA THR A 363 -8.89 -21.77 -0.56
C THR A 363 -7.35 -21.65 -0.59
N LYS A 364 -6.81 -20.54 -1.08
CA LYS A 364 -5.36 -20.27 -1.03
C LYS A 364 -4.82 -20.32 0.39
N VAL A 365 -5.57 -19.80 1.37
CA VAL A 365 -5.18 -19.81 2.79
C VAL A 365 -5.05 -21.24 3.31
N GLU A 366 -6.01 -22.11 3.00
CA GLU A 366 -5.97 -23.52 3.40
C GLU A 366 -4.87 -24.29 2.69
N ALA A 367 -4.69 -24.05 1.39
CA ALA A 367 -3.63 -24.64 0.60
C ALA A 367 -2.24 -24.26 1.15
N ALA A 368 -2.01 -22.98 1.46
CA ALA A 368 -0.77 -22.52 2.04
C ALA A 368 -0.48 -23.15 3.41
N LYS A 369 -1.50 -23.28 4.28
CA LYS A 369 -1.35 -23.98 5.57
C LYS A 369 -0.91 -25.44 5.43
N LEU A 370 -1.30 -26.10 4.34
CA LEU A 370 -0.87 -27.48 4.05
C LEU A 370 0.55 -27.53 3.49
N LEU A 371 0.90 -26.59 2.61
CA LEU A 371 2.19 -26.56 1.91
C LEU A 371 3.34 -26.03 2.80
N LEU A 372 3.10 -25.01 3.62
CA LEU A 372 4.13 -24.37 4.45
C LEU A 372 4.55 -25.22 5.66
N LYS A 373 3.65 -26.07 6.19
CA LYS A 373 3.98 -27.02 7.27
C LYS A 373 5.10 -28.02 6.91
N LYS A 374 5.47 -28.09 5.62
CA LYS A 374 6.49 -29.00 5.09
C LYS A 374 7.91 -28.42 5.13
N VAL A 375 8.12 -27.15 5.48
CA VAL A 375 9.48 -26.61 5.65
C VAL A 375 9.96 -26.95 7.06
N PRO A 376 10.85 -27.95 7.26
CA PRO A 376 11.49 -28.13 8.56
C PRO A 376 12.23 -26.83 8.92
N LYS A 377 11.98 -26.31 10.12
CA LYS A 377 12.72 -25.18 10.68
C LYS A 377 14.18 -25.51 10.90
#